data_AF-A0A835XY08-F1
#
_entry.id   AF-A0A835XY08-F1
#
_cell.length_a   1.000
_cell.length_b   1.000
_cell.length_c   1.000
_cell.angle_alpha   90.00
_cell.angle_beta   90.00
_cell.angle_gamma   90.00
#
_symmetry.space_group_name_H-M   'P 1'
#
loop_
_entity.id
_entity.type
_entity.pdbx_description
1 polymer ?
#
loop_
_entity_poly.entity_id
_entity_poly.type
_entity_poly.pdbx_seq_one_letter_code
_entity_poly.pdbx_strand_id
1 'polypeptide(L)'
;MATYSSQDPPYQPVSTAGGVPIYSTTGRSRVLQLLGEGCGTYNAEPLEAAVKQLITENPTPAPGTMSVALGQGTWQVFYAPHIANMSSAMGTRFEPIQYRLSGSFLVSNVKFSNPLLGDGWLSAGGTMARKYDDAVEVMFDRFWVDLGAGNLRADLPPDAATSLLSPDGVTGFLGRAAFFPQLAVFPVMYLDNDLAVFKFTPLDSLIAVHKVAE
;
A
#
# COMPACT_ATOMS: atom_id res chain seq x y z
N MET A 1 -66.64 34.57 -37.99
CA MET A 1 -67.16 34.56 -36.62
C MET A 1 -67.36 33.11 -36.20
N ALA A 2 -66.71 32.69 -35.10
CA ALA A 2 -66.97 31.53 -34.21
C ALA A 2 -67.12 30.13 -34.87
N THR A 3 -66.59 29.00 -34.38
CA THR A 3 -66.02 28.59 -33.08
C THR A 3 -65.48 27.16 -33.28
N TYR A 4 -64.37 26.78 -32.62
CA TYR A 4 -64.12 25.38 -32.26
C TYR A 4 -63.45 25.33 -30.89
N SER A 5 -64.10 24.63 -29.95
CA SER A 5 -63.61 24.26 -28.64
C SER A 5 -62.61 23.11 -28.74
N SER A 6 -61.55 23.13 -27.95
CA SER A 6 -60.79 21.94 -27.55
C SER A 6 -60.56 21.97 -26.04
N GLN A 7 -61.01 20.91 -25.36
CA GLN A 7 -60.82 20.66 -23.94
C GLN A 7 -59.39 20.16 -23.69
N ASP A 8 -58.68 20.76 -22.75
CA ASP A 8 -57.43 20.22 -22.19
C ASP A 8 -57.73 19.16 -21.13
N PRO A 9 -56.96 18.06 -21.04
CA PRO A 9 -57.04 17.13 -19.92
C PRO A 9 -56.34 17.68 -18.66
N PRO A 10 -56.71 17.20 -17.45
CA PRO A 10 -56.22 17.76 -16.20
C PRO A 10 -54.77 17.34 -15.91
N TYR A 11 -53.99 18.33 -15.46
CA TYR A 11 -52.63 18.23 -14.96
C TYR A 11 -52.53 17.22 -13.79
N GLN A 12 -51.70 16.20 -13.94
CA GLN A 12 -51.27 15.33 -12.83
C GLN A 12 -49.95 15.88 -12.27
N PRO A 13 -49.84 16.18 -10.97
CA PRO A 13 -48.59 16.62 -10.39
C PRO A 13 -47.58 15.47 -10.37
N VAL A 14 -46.41 15.71 -10.94
CA VAL A 14 -45.27 14.79 -10.89
C VAL A 14 -44.82 14.66 -9.44
N SER A 15 -45.00 13.48 -8.86
CA SER A 15 -44.47 13.13 -7.54
C SER A 15 -42.95 13.25 -7.52
N THR A 16 -42.44 14.24 -6.79
CA THR A 16 -41.02 14.35 -6.42
C THR A 16 -40.70 13.29 -5.37
N ALA A 17 -40.29 12.11 -5.84
CA ALA A 17 -39.61 11.15 -4.98
C ALA A 17 -38.25 11.76 -4.59
N GLY A 18 -38.12 12.12 -3.31
CA GLY A 18 -36.87 12.52 -2.69
C GLY A 18 -35.87 11.36 -2.74
N GLY A 19 -35.05 11.33 -3.79
CA GLY A 19 -33.83 10.55 -3.82
C GLY A 19 -32.85 11.19 -2.85
N VAL A 20 -32.52 10.48 -1.76
CA VAL A 20 -31.33 10.78 -0.97
C VAL A 20 -30.16 10.84 -1.96
N PRO A 21 -29.36 11.93 -1.99
CA PRO A 21 -28.18 11.94 -2.84
C PRO A 21 -27.27 10.80 -2.39
N ILE A 22 -27.17 9.76 -3.22
CA ILE A 22 -26.12 8.76 -3.08
C ILE A 22 -24.83 9.50 -3.42
N TYR A 23 -24.16 10.06 -2.42
CA TYR A 23 -22.81 10.56 -2.59
C TYR A 23 -21.96 9.36 -2.95
N SER A 24 -21.67 9.20 -4.25
CA SER A 24 -20.65 8.27 -4.71
C SER A 24 -19.35 8.69 -4.04
N THR A 25 -19.00 8.00 -2.96
CA THR A 25 -17.75 8.25 -2.24
C THR A 25 -16.64 7.79 -3.18
N THR A 26 -15.72 8.69 -3.53
CA THR A 26 -14.56 8.32 -4.36
C THR A 26 -13.76 7.22 -3.69
N GLY A 27 -13.06 6.40 -4.46
CA GLY A 27 -12.20 5.33 -3.94
C GLY A 27 -11.19 5.86 -2.91
N ARG A 28 -10.67 7.07 -3.14
CA ARG A 28 -9.79 7.78 -2.18
C ARG A 28 -10.48 8.04 -0.85
N SER A 29 -11.65 8.68 -0.88
CA SER A 29 -12.40 8.98 0.35
C SER A 29 -12.78 7.69 1.08
N ARG A 30 -13.10 6.62 0.36
CA ARG A 30 -13.41 5.32 0.97
C ARG A 30 -12.19 4.68 1.62
N VAL A 31 -11.02 4.69 0.97
CA VAL A 31 -9.77 4.20 1.57
C VAL A 31 -9.44 4.95 2.85
N LEU A 32 -9.47 6.29 2.83
CA LEU A 32 -9.15 7.10 4.01
C LEU A 32 -10.13 6.87 5.16
N GLN A 33 -11.43 6.72 4.86
CA GLN A 33 -12.44 6.36 5.85
C GLN A 33 -12.10 5.01 6.51
N LEU A 34 -11.83 3.98 5.72
CA LEU A 34 -11.51 2.64 6.22
C LEU A 34 -10.24 2.62 7.07
N LEU A 35 -9.21 3.41 6.71
CA LEU A 35 -8.02 3.60 7.53
C LEU A 35 -8.37 4.24 8.88
N GLY A 36 -9.23 5.26 8.87
CA GLY A 36 -9.74 5.90 10.10
C GLY A 36 -10.57 4.96 10.98
N GLU A 37 -11.21 3.96 10.39
CA GLU A 37 -11.93 2.88 11.07
C GLU A 37 -11.00 1.75 11.59
N GLY A 38 -9.70 1.82 11.32
CA GLY A 38 -8.72 0.82 11.75
C GLY A 38 -8.59 -0.41 10.82
N CYS A 39 -9.06 -0.31 9.58
CA CYS A 39 -8.78 -1.33 8.57
C CYS A 39 -7.31 -1.29 8.15
N GLY A 40 -6.74 -2.46 7.90
CA GLY A 40 -5.34 -2.64 7.52
C GLY A 40 -5.07 -4.02 6.93
N THR A 41 -3.81 -4.46 6.99
CA THR A 41 -3.34 -5.63 6.23
C THR A 41 -4.05 -6.94 6.62
N TYR A 42 -4.47 -7.07 7.89
CA TYR A 42 -5.06 -8.32 8.44
C TYR A 42 -6.59 -8.31 8.55
N ASN A 43 -7.24 -7.20 8.21
CA ASN A 43 -8.70 -7.01 8.14
C ASN A 43 -9.05 -6.25 6.85
N ALA A 44 -8.43 -6.67 5.75
CA ALA A 44 -8.38 -5.98 4.47
C ALA A 44 -9.61 -6.16 3.57
N GLU A 45 -10.60 -6.98 3.96
CA GLU A 45 -11.77 -7.27 3.12
C GLU A 45 -12.49 -6.00 2.62
N PRO A 46 -12.75 -4.98 3.45
CA PRO A 46 -13.34 -3.72 2.97
C PRO A 46 -12.39 -2.90 2.09
N LEU A 47 -11.07 -3.06 2.27
CA LEU A 47 -10.04 -2.29 1.56
C LEU A 47 -9.87 -2.77 0.12
N GLU A 48 -10.10 -4.05 -0.19
CA GLU A 48 -9.90 -4.58 -1.53
C GLU A 48 -10.74 -3.83 -2.58
N ALA A 49 -12.04 -3.67 -2.32
CA ALA A 49 -12.94 -2.95 -3.22
C ALA A 49 -12.55 -1.46 -3.34
N ALA A 50 -12.20 -0.83 -2.22
CA ALA A 50 -11.82 0.57 -2.17
C ALA A 50 -10.51 0.87 -2.92
N VAL A 51 -9.51 -0.01 -2.80
CA VAL A 51 -8.23 0.10 -3.53
C VAL A 51 -8.42 -0.11 -5.03
N LYS A 52 -9.26 -1.06 -5.46
CA LYS A 52 -9.59 -1.24 -6.88
C LYS A 52 -10.30 -0.02 -7.47
N GLN A 53 -11.24 0.55 -6.71
CA GLN A 53 -11.93 1.78 -7.08
C GLN A 53 -10.96 2.97 -7.16
N LEU A 54 -10.04 3.10 -6.20
CA LEU A 54 -8.99 4.14 -6.18
C LEU A 54 -8.15 4.14 -7.46
N ILE A 55 -7.68 2.97 -7.89
CA ILE A 55 -6.87 2.83 -9.11
C ILE A 55 -7.67 3.22 -10.36
N THR A 56 -8.96 2.87 -10.40
CA THR A 56 -9.81 3.07 -11.57
C THR A 56 -10.22 4.53 -11.74
N GLU A 57 -10.48 5.24 -10.64
CA GLU A 57 -11.02 6.61 -10.67
C GLU A 57 -9.97 7.70 -10.91
N ASN A 58 -8.70 7.42 -10.64
CA ASN A 58 -7.67 8.46 -10.68
C ASN A 58 -6.35 7.89 -11.23
N PRO A 59 -6.29 7.62 -12.55
CA PRO A 59 -5.06 7.21 -13.20
C PRO A 59 -4.09 8.39 -13.20
N THR A 60 -3.14 8.41 -12.26
CA THR A 60 -2.01 9.36 -12.30
C THR A 60 -1.28 9.16 -13.63
N PRO A 61 -1.24 10.13 -14.55
CA PRO A 61 -0.50 9.96 -15.81
C PRO A 61 1.00 9.89 -15.51
N ALA A 62 1.67 8.86 -16.00
CA ALA A 62 3.10 8.63 -15.81
C ALA A 62 3.55 8.73 -14.32
N PRO A 63 2.98 7.92 -13.41
CA PRO A 63 3.21 8.04 -11.97
C PRO A 63 4.68 7.84 -11.58
N GLY A 64 5.43 7.04 -12.35
CA GLY A 64 6.87 6.82 -12.15
C GLY A 64 7.71 8.10 -12.23
N THR A 65 7.25 9.13 -12.95
CA THR A 65 7.93 10.44 -13.03
C THR A 65 7.87 11.22 -11.72
N MET A 66 6.79 11.06 -10.96
CA MET A 66 6.55 11.77 -9.70
C MET A 66 6.91 10.95 -8.48
N SER A 67 7.13 9.63 -8.61
CA SER A 67 7.34 8.71 -7.49
C SER A 67 8.45 9.13 -6.54
N VAL A 68 9.60 9.58 -7.04
CA VAL A 68 10.70 10.00 -6.16
C VAL A 68 10.33 11.31 -5.44
N ALA A 69 9.72 12.26 -6.13
CA ALA A 69 9.37 13.56 -5.54
C ALA A 69 8.24 13.46 -4.50
N LEU A 70 7.14 12.77 -4.83
CA LEU A 70 5.99 12.59 -3.94
C LEU A 70 6.25 11.54 -2.85
N GLY A 71 7.06 10.53 -3.16
CA GLY A 71 7.35 9.41 -2.27
C GLY A 71 8.26 9.74 -1.10
N GLN A 72 8.79 10.97 -0.99
CA GLN A 72 9.59 11.37 0.17
C GLN A 72 8.80 11.19 1.47
N GLY A 73 9.54 10.87 2.53
CA GLY A 73 9.01 10.64 3.87
C GLY A 73 8.77 9.17 4.20
N THR A 74 7.95 8.94 5.23
CA THR A 74 7.64 7.61 5.75
C THR A 74 6.24 7.19 5.36
N TRP A 75 6.15 5.99 4.81
CA TRP A 75 4.94 5.36 4.30
C TRP A 75 4.70 4.04 5.03
N GLN A 76 3.45 3.70 5.28
CA GLN A 76 3.07 2.46 5.94
C GLN A 76 2.11 1.65 5.05
N VAL A 77 2.34 0.35 4.96
CA VAL A 77 1.46 -0.56 4.22
C VAL A 77 0.15 -0.75 4.98
N PHE A 78 -0.96 -0.59 4.28
CA PHE A 78 -2.29 -0.89 4.81
C PHE A 78 -3.00 -2.00 4.04
N TYR A 79 -2.55 -2.33 2.83
CA TYR A 79 -3.13 -3.40 2.02
C TYR A 79 -2.04 -4.14 1.26
N ALA A 80 -1.86 -5.42 1.57
CA ALA A 80 -0.94 -6.32 0.87
C ALA A 80 -1.39 -7.79 1.07
N PRO A 81 -2.32 -8.32 0.26
CA PRO A 81 -2.93 -9.63 0.50
C PRO A 81 -1.92 -10.79 0.53
N HIS A 82 -0.83 -10.69 -0.23
CA HIS A 82 0.22 -11.71 -0.19
C HIS A 82 0.96 -11.77 1.16
N ILE A 83 1.13 -10.63 1.86
CA ILE A 83 1.72 -10.59 3.20
C ILE A 83 0.80 -11.28 4.21
N ALA A 84 -0.51 -11.02 4.13
CA ALA A 84 -1.50 -11.68 4.99
C ALA A 84 -1.48 -13.21 4.79
N ASN A 85 -1.42 -13.66 3.53
CA ASN A 85 -1.32 -15.08 3.19
C ASN A 85 -0.01 -15.71 3.72
N MET A 86 1.13 -15.03 3.52
CA MET A 86 2.42 -15.48 4.03
C MET A 86 2.45 -15.52 5.57
N SER A 87 1.88 -14.52 6.22
CA SER A 87 1.76 -14.44 7.68
C SER A 87 0.98 -15.64 8.24
N SER A 88 -0.16 -15.96 7.62
CA SER A 88 -0.98 -17.12 7.97
C SER A 88 -0.20 -18.43 7.84
N ALA A 89 0.53 -18.62 6.73
CA ALA A 89 1.31 -19.82 6.49
C ALA A 89 2.49 -20.01 7.48
N MET A 90 3.09 -18.90 7.94
CA MET A 90 4.26 -18.92 8.82
C MET A 90 3.93 -18.87 10.32
N GLY A 91 2.68 -18.55 10.68
CA GLY A 91 2.33 -18.24 12.08
C GLY A 91 3.06 -17.00 12.62
N THR A 92 3.50 -16.11 11.74
CA THR A 92 4.26 -14.90 12.06
C THR A 92 3.50 -13.69 11.57
N ARG A 93 3.17 -12.74 12.45
CA ARG A 93 2.58 -11.47 12.06
C ARG A 93 3.66 -10.52 11.58
N PHE A 94 3.42 -9.85 10.46
CA PHE A 94 4.24 -8.77 9.92
C PHE A 94 3.48 -7.44 10.00
N GLU A 95 3.69 -6.66 11.06
CA GLU A 95 3.03 -5.36 11.26
C GLU A 95 3.67 -4.52 12.38
N PRO A 96 3.93 -3.22 12.16
CA PRO A 96 3.74 -2.49 10.91
C PRO A 96 4.81 -2.81 9.86
N ILE A 97 4.52 -2.46 8.60
CA ILE A 97 5.45 -2.48 7.47
C ILE A 97 5.61 -1.05 7.01
N GLN A 98 6.83 -0.53 7.10
CA GLN A 98 7.14 0.87 6.84
C GLN A 98 8.24 1.01 5.80
N TYR A 99 8.06 1.97 4.90
CA TYR A 99 9.05 2.41 3.94
C TYR A 99 9.42 3.86 4.23
N ARG A 100 10.71 4.19 4.25
CA ARG A 100 11.20 5.56 4.35
C ARG A 100 12.03 5.88 3.13
N LEU A 101 11.64 6.91 2.39
CA LEU A 101 12.41 7.44 1.27
C LEU A 101 13.00 8.80 1.63
N SER A 102 14.32 8.93 1.46
CA SER A 102 15.05 10.20 1.62
C SER A 102 16.01 10.38 0.46
N GLY A 103 15.72 11.33 -0.44
CA GLY A 103 16.37 11.42 -1.74
C GLY A 103 16.07 10.17 -2.56
N SER A 104 17.12 9.44 -2.95
CA SER A 104 16.99 8.14 -3.61
C SER A 104 17.15 6.95 -2.65
N PHE A 105 17.45 7.17 -1.37
CA PHE A 105 17.67 6.09 -0.41
C PHE A 105 16.35 5.59 0.14
N LEU A 106 16.12 4.28 0.01
CA LEU A 106 14.92 3.60 0.52
C LEU A 106 15.30 2.67 1.66
N VAL A 107 14.57 2.77 2.77
CA VAL A 107 14.64 1.84 3.89
C VAL A 107 13.28 1.18 4.06
N SER A 108 13.24 -0.14 4.14
CA SER A 108 12.07 -0.93 4.50
C SER A 108 12.27 -1.52 5.89
N ASN A 109 11.31 -1.32 6.78
CA ASN A 109 11.28 -1.90 8.12
C ASN A 109 9.98 -2.70 8.30
N VAL A 110 10.12 -3.98 8.62
CA VAL A 110 9.01 -4.92 8.80
C VAL A 110 9.09 -5.45 10.22
N LYS A 111 8.16 -5.05 11.09
CA LYS A 111 8.08 -5.67 12.41
C LYS A 111 7.51 -7.07 12.28
N PHE A 112 8.18 -8.06 12.86
CA PHE A 112 7.67 -9.43 12.95
C PHE A 112 7.32 -9.77 14.41
N SER A 113 6.32 -10.64 14.58
CA SER A 113 5.96 -11.22 15.87
C SER A 113 5.49 -12.65 15.68
N ASN A 114 6.11 -13.58 16.42
CA ASN A 114 5.80 -15.00 16.40
C ASN A 114 5.82 -15.55 17.83
N PRO A 115 4.78 -16.29 18.27
CA PRO A 115 4.72 -16.82 19.64
C PRO A 115 5.88 -17.74 20.06
N LEU A 116 6.54 -18.39 19.09
CA LEU A 116 7.65 -19.33 19.31
C LEU A 116 9.03 -18.67 19.14
N LEU A 117 9.16 -17.72 18.21
CA LEU A 117 10.45 -17.10 17.85
C LEU A 117 10.67 -15.72 18.49
N GLY A 118 9.65 -15.16 19.13
CA GLY A 118 9.69 -13.81 19.68
C GLY A 118 9.31 -12.74 18.65
N ASP A 119 9.75 -11.51 18.90
CA ASP A 119 9.48 -10.36 18.04
C ASP A 119 10.76 -9.61 17.67
N GLY A 120 10.65 -8.74 16.66
CA GLY A 120 11.76 -7.96 16.16
C GLY A 120 11.42 -7.23 14.88
N TRP A 121 12.45 -6.78 14.17
CA TRP A 121 12.36 -6.07 12.90
C TRP A 121 13.25 -6.72 11.86
N LEU A 122 12.70 -6.89 10.67
CA LEU A 122 13.44 -7.22 9.45
C LEU A 122 13.57 -5.94 8.64
N SER A 123 14.81 -5.57 8.34
CA SER A 123 15.09 -4.31 7.67
C SER A 123 15.91 -4.51 6.42
N ALA A 124 15.61 -3.70 5.41
CA ALA A 124 16.33 -3.64 4.16
C ALA A 124 16.62 -2.18 3.79
N GLY A 125 17.83 -1.92 3.29
CA GLY A 125 18.29 -0.63 2.83
C GLY A 125 18.74 -0.72 1.38
N GLY A 126 18.49 0.34 0.62
CA GLY A 126 18.67 0.32 -0.81
C GLY A 126 18.42 1.66 -1.46
N THR A 127 18.10 1.62 -2.76
CA THR A 127 17.75 2.79 -3.54
C THR A 127 16.44 2.60 -4.28
N MET A 128 15.78 3.73 -4.57
CA MET A 128 14.63 3.82 -5.47
C MET A 128 14.92 4.84 -6.55
N ALA A 129 14.61 4.48 -7.80
CA ALA A 129 14.69 5.38 -8.94
C ALA A 129 13.51 5.15 -9.89
N ARG A 130 13.21 6.14 -10.72
CA ARG A 130 12.31 5.95 -11.85
C ARG A 130 12.95 4.95 -12.84
N LYS A 131 12.16 3.98 -13.31
CA LYS A 131 12.56 3.11 -14.42
C LYS A 131 11.85 3.45 -15.73
N TYR A 132 10.53 3.61 -15.64
CA TYR A 132 9.64 3.92 -16.76
C TYR A 132 8.67 5.04 -16.37
N ASP A 133 7.76 5.39 -17.28
CA ASP A 133 6.71 6.37 -16.97
C ASP A 133 5.75 5.84 -15.90
N ASP A 134 5.53 4.54 -15.83
CA ASP A 134 4.58 3.88 -14.93
C ASP A 134 5.25 3.00 -13.88
N ALA A 135 6.57 3.03 -13.74
CA ALA A 135 7.28 2.11 -12.84
C ALA A 135 8.51 2.72 -12.18
N VAL A 136 8.77 2.25 -10.97
CA VAL A 136 10.01 2.49 -10.22
C VAL A 136 10.84 1.23 -10.16
N GLU A 137 12.16 1.41 -10.13
CA GLU A 137 13.12 0.37 -9.80
C GLU A 137 13.53 0.56 -8.34
N VAL A 138 13.45 -0.52 -7.57
CA VAL A 138 13.95 -0.59 -6.20
C VAL A 138 15.05 -1.62 -6.16
N MET A 139 16.19 -1.24 -5.57
CA MET A 139 17.35 -2.10 -5.40
C MET A 139 17.74 -2.15 -3.93
N PHE A 140 17.51 -3.28 -3.27
CA PHE A 140 17.96 -3.51 -1.90
C PHE A 140 19.30 -4.22 -1.91
N ASP A 141 20.29 -3.62 -1.25
CA ASP A 141 21.68 -4.09 -1.21
C ASP A 141 22.18 -4.37 0.22
N ARG A 142 21.39 -4.00 1.23
CA ARG A 142 21.73 -4.11 2.65
C ARG A 142 20.56 -4.63 3.45
N PHE A 143 20.82 -5.53 4.38
CA PHE A 143 19.81 -6.17 5.19
C PHE A 143 20.29 -6.42 6.61
N TRP A 144 19.40 -6.30 7.58
CA TRP A 144 19.70 -6.57 8.99
C TRP A 144 18.45 -6.97 9.76
N VAL A 145 18.66 -7.50 10.96
CA VAL A 145 17.61 -7.92 11.88
C VAL A 145 17.85 -7.29 13.24
N ASP A 146 16.82 -6.68 13.80
CA ASP A 146 16.80 -6.21 15.18
C ASP A 146 15.87 -7.10 16.00
N LEU A 147 16.43 -7.88 16.93
CA LEU A 147 15.62 -8.70 17.84
C LEU A 147 15.03 -7.82 18.94
N GLY A 148 13.76 -8.03 19.26
CA GLY A 148 13.00 -7.23 20.22
C GLY A 148 12.24 -6.08 19.55
N ALA A 149 10.94 -5.99 19.80
CA ALA A 149 10.05 -4.99 19.22
C ALA A 149 10.47 -3.53 19.44
N GLY A 150 11.21 -3.23 20.52
CA GLY A 150 11.67 -1.88 20.86
C GLY A 150 13.04 -1.50 20.27
N ASN A 151 13.68 -2.40 19.53
CA ASN A 151 15.09 -2.25 19.14
C ASN A 151 15.29 -1.79 17.69
N LEU A 152 14.25 -1.23 17.05
CA LEU A 152 14.38 -0.67 15.71
C LEU A 152 15.43 0.44 15.70
N ARG A 153 16.52 0.24 14.96
CA ARG A 153 17.56 1.24 14.79
C ARG A 153 17.09 2.34 13.83
N ALA A 154 17.48 3.58 14.09
CA ALA A 154 17.19 4.71 13.22
C ALA A 154 18.02 4.69 11.92
N ASP A 155 19.23 4.12 12.02
CA ASP A 155 20.24 4.15 10.98
C ASP A 155 20.67 2.74 10.55
N LEU A 156 21.16 2.68 9.31
CA LEU A 156 21.80 1.50 8.77
C LEU A 156 23.03 1.13 9.62
N PRO A 157 23.13 -0.12 10.08
CA PRO A 157 24.29 -0.53 10.85
C PRO A 157 25.49 -0.84 9.93
N PRO A 158 26.74 -0.62 10.41
CA PRO A 158 27.94 -0.81 9.59
C PRO A 158 28.20 -2.28 9.19
N ASP A 159 27.56 -3.22 9.88
CA ASP A 159 27.61 -4.67 9.66
C ASP A 159 26.40 -5.21 8.89
N ALA A 160 25.62 -4.34 8.22
CA ALA A 160 24.51 -4.77 7.39
C ALA A 160 24.95 -5.80 6.34
N ALA A 161 24.27 -6.94 6.30
CA ALA A 161 24.59 -8.02 5.39
C ALA A 161 24.11 -7.69 3.96
N THR A 162 24.80 -8.21 2.96
CA THR A 162 24.34 -8.15 1.56
C THR A 162 23.30 -9.23 1.24
N SER A 163 22.99 -10.11 2.20
CA SER A 163 21.97 -11.16 2.10
C SER A 163 21.44 -11.55 3.48
N LEU A 164 20.12 -11.76 3.58
CA LEU A 164 19.46 -12.31 4.79
C LEU A 164 19.55 -13.84 4.89
N LEU A 165 20.11 -14.52 3.88
CA LEU A 165 20.13 -15.99 3.79
C LEU A 165 21.22 -16.65 4.65
N SER A 166 21.76 -15.97 5.66
CA SER A 166 22.74 -16.57 6.56
C SER A 166 22.10 -17.70 7.39
N PRO A 167 22.79 -18.85 7.56
CA PRO A 167 22.23 -20.07 8.16
C PRO A 167 22.01 -20.02 9.69
N ASP A 168 22.18 -18.86 10.33
CA ASP A 168 21.88 -18.72 11.76
C ASP A 168 20.36 -18.79 12.01
N GLY A 169 19.95 -19.49 13.07
CA GLY A 169 18.60 -20.05 13.20
C GLY A 169 17.42 -19.08 13.12
N VAL A 170 17.62 -17.79 13.45
CA VAL A 170 16.57 -16.76 13.35
C VAL A 170 16.57 -16.10 11.96
N THR A 171 17.75 -15.91 11.35
CA THR A 171 17.90 -15.33 10.01
C THR A 171 17.53 -16.33 8.92
N GLY A 172 17.70 -17.63 9.13
CA GLY A 172 17.39 -18.66 8.14
C GLY A 172 15.90 -18.82 7.83
N PHE A 173 15.02 -18.78 8.84
CA PHE A 173 13.57 -18.89 8.65
C PHE A 173 12.95 -17.60 8.09
N LEU A 174 13.38 -16.44 8.60
CA LEU A 174 12.89 -15.14 8.14
C LEU A 174 13.52 -14.73 6.79
N GLY A 175 14.79 -15.04 6.58
CA GLY A 175 15.52 -14.78 5.32
C GLY A 175 15.00 -15.60 4.14
N ARG A 176 14.52 -16.83 4.37
CA ARG A 176 13.83 -17.62 3.35
C ARG A 176 12.47 -17.03 2.93
N ALA A 177 11.77 -16.37 3.85
CA ALA A 177 10.52 -15.67 3.56
C ALA A 177 10.76 -14.30 2.89
N ALA A 178 11.89 -13.65 3.20
CA ALA A 178 12.31 -12.38 2.64
C ALA A 178 13.01 -12.52 1.27
N PHE A 179 12.50 -13.38 0.38
CA PHE A 179 13.03 -13.52 -1.00
C PHE A 179 12.66 -12.27 -1.81
N PHE A 180 13.28 -11.14 -1.48
CA PHE A 180 13.27 -9.91 -2.24
C PHE A 180 14.31 -10.07 -3.34
N PRO A 181 13.90 -10.03 -4.62
CA PRO A 181 14.86 -9.86 -5.69
C PRO A 181 15.68 -8.60 -5.39
N GLN A 182 17.01 -8.70 -5.40
CA GLN A 182 17.94 -7.58 -5.18
C GLN A 182 17.65 -6.40 -6.12
N LEU A 183 16.96 -6.66 -7.24
CA LEU A 183 16.44 -5.67 -8.16
C LEU A 183 14.98 -6.02 -8.50
N ALA A 184 14.05 -5.13 -8.17
CA ALA A 184 12.64 -5.30 -8.50
C ALA A 184 12.06 -4.04 -9.14
N VAL A 185 11.46 -4.21 -10.32
CA VAL A 185 10.70 -3.16 -11.00
C VAL A 185 9.25 -3.28 -10.56
N PHE A 186 8.72 -2.20 -10.00
CA PHE A 186 7.37 -2.10 -9.45
C PHE A 186 6.54 -1.14 -10.29
N PRO A 187 5.52 -1.66 -11.03
CA PRO A 187 4.50 -0.82 -11.63
C PRO A 187 3.77 -0.02 -10.55
N VAL A 188 3.64 1.29 -10.75
CA VAL A 188 2.91 2.21 -9.89
C VAL A 188 1.51 2.36 -10.47
N MET A 189 0.53 1.81 -9.77
CA MET A 189 -0.87 1.78 -10.19
C MET A 189 -1.61 3.06 -9.79
N TYR A 190 -1.17 3.70 -8.70
CA TYR A 190 -1.74 4.94 -8.17
C TYR A 190 -0.68 5.69 -7.37
N LEU A 191 -0.66 7.01 -7.47
CA LEU A 191 0.21 7.86 -6.65
C LEU A 191 -0.40 9.26 -6.48
N ASP A 192 -0.56 9.69 -5.22
CA ASP A 192 -0.82 11.08 -4.86
C ASP A 192 0.08 11.51 -3.66
N ASN A 193 -0.34 12.54 -2.92
CA ASN A 193 0.46 13.11 -1.82
C ASN A 193 0.55 12.21 -0.58
N ASP A 194 -0.45 11.36 -0.33
CA ASP A 194 -0.61 10.61 0.92
C ASP A 194 -1.01 9.15 0.74
N LEU A 195 -1.24 8.70 -0.50
CA LEU A 195 -1.56 7.32 -0.88
C LEU A 195 -0.76 6.91 -2.12
N ALA A 196 -0.29 5.67 -2.13
CA ALA A 196 0.28 5.04 -3.32
C ALA A 196 -0.12 3.57 -3.41
N VAL A 197 -0.25 3.07 -4.63
CA VAL A 197 -0.49 1.66 -4.92
C VAL A 197 0.49 1.20 -5.97
N PHE A 198 1.16 0.08 -5.71
CA PHE A 198 2.09 -0.54 -6.65
C PHE A 198 1.87 -2.05 -6.73
N LYS A 199 2.37 -2.65 -7.80
CA LYS A 199 2.17 -4.08 -8.07
C LYS A 199 3.42 -4.87 -7.72
N PHE A 200 3.28 -5.88 -6.87
CA PHE A 200 4.27 -6.92 -6.67
C PHE A 200 4.06 -8.02 -7.72
N THR A 201 4.77 -7.88 -8.84
CA THR A 201 4.67 -8.75 -10.02
C THR A 201 4.85 -10.24 -9.73
N PRO A 202 5.79 -10.69 -8.87
CA PRO A 202 6.01 -12.13 -8.63
C PRO A 202 4.77 -12.90 -8.13
N LEU A 203 3.86 -12.22 -7.41
CA LEU A 203 2.64 -12.82 -6.86
C LEU A 203 1.36 -12.17 -7.41
N ASP A 204 1.47 -11.40 -8.49
CA ASP A 204 0.36 -10.67 -9.10
C ASP A 204 -0.52 -9.92 -8.08
N SER A 205 0.10 -9.27 -7.09
CA SER A 205 -0.62 -8.68 -5.97
C SER A 205 -0.35 -7.19 -5.82
N LEU A 206 -1.33 -6.46 -5.29
CA LEU A 206 -1.19 -5.03 -5.00
C LEU A 206 -0.59 -4.81 -3.62
N ILE A 207 0.17 -3.74 -3.49
CA ILE A 207 0.61 -3.16 -2.23
C ILE A 207 0.13 -1.72 -2.21
N ALA A 208 -0.68 -1.37 -1.21
CA ALA A 208 -1.11 0.00 -0.98
C ALA A 208 -0.51 0.53 0.32
N VAL A 209 -0.03 1.77 0.24
CA VAL A 209 0.66 2.46 1.32
C VAL A 209 0.04 3.84 1.54
N HIS A 210 0.10 4.32 2.78
CA HIS A 210 -0.29 5.67 3.14
C HIS A 210 0.87 6.40 3.83
N LYS A 211 1.00 7.70 3.61
CA LYS A 211 2.04 8.51 4.25
C LYS A 211 1.71 8.71 5.74
N VAL A 212 2.70 8.54 6.60
CA VAL A 212 2.59 8.66 8.07
C VAL A 212 3.53 9.70 8.67
N ALA A 213 4.59 10.10 7.94
CA ALA A 213 5.48 11.20 8.31
C ALA A 213 6.19 11.76 7.06
N GLU A 214 6.66 13.00 7.15
CA GLU A 214 7.55 13.63 6.15
C GLU A 214 9.02 13.21 6.32
#